data_AF-A0A6B2CRQ9-F1
#
_entry.id   AF-A0A6B2CRQ9-F1
#
_cell.length_a   1.000
_cell.length_b   1.000
_cell.length_c   1.000
_cell.angle_alpha   90.00
_cell.angle_beta   90.00
_cell.angle_gamma   90.00
#
_symmetry.space_group_name_H-M   'P 1'
#
loop_
_entity.id
_entity.type
_entity.pdbx_description
1 polymer ?
#
loop_
_entity_poly.entity_id
_entity_poly.type
_entity_poly.pdbx_seq_one_letter_code
_entity_poly.pdbx_strand_id
1 'polypeptide(L)'
;MTDLQAVISLLRDSLAGFSDELSCPHCGFKGRVGNFKLARAPWRFRNYVGRLLVCPRCGKRFRLFYPLRTGLRPFTVPRQTAQGNP
;
A
#
# COMPACT_ATOMS: atom_id res chain seq x y z
N MET A 1 -13.21 4.27 26.81
CA MET A 1 -13.29 5.53 26.05
C MET A 1 -12.37 5.41 24.86
N THR A 2 -12.90 5.03 23.70
CA THR A 2 -12.16 5.03 22.43
C THR A 2 -11.89 6.48 22.05
N ASP A 3 -10.63 6.88 22.13
CA ASP A 3 -10.18 8.22 21.78
C ASP A 3 -10.51 8.51 20.31
N LEU A 4 -11.53 9.35 20.08
CA LEU A 4 -12.02 9.69 18.73
C LEU A 4 -10.87 10.27 17.88
N GLN A 5 -9.92 10.97 18.51
CA GLN A 5 -8.70 11.47 17.87
C GLN A 5 -7.81 10.35 17.34
N ALA A 6 -7.62 9.25 18.08
CA ALA A 6 -6.90 8.06 17.62
C ALA A 6 -7.59 7.41 16.41
N VAL A 7 -8.92 7.33 16.41
CA VAL A 7 -9.69 6.75 15.28
C VAL A 7 -9.57 7.63 14.03
N ILE A 8 -9.70 8.95 14.17
CA ILE A 8 -9.53 9.91 13.07
C ILE A 8 -8.11 9.85 12.51
N SER A 9 -7.10 9.72 13.37
CA SER A 9 -5.70 9.59 12.97
C SER A 9 -5.46 8.31 12.17
N LEU A 10 -6.02 7.18 12.61
CA LEU A 10 -5.95 5.90 11.89
C LEU A 10 -6.64 5.96 10.52
N LEU A 11 -7.78 6.64 10.41
CA LEU A 11 -8.48 6.85 9.14
C LEU A 11 -7.65 7.72 8.19
N ARG A 12 -7.07 8.81 8.69
CA ARG A 12 -6.16 9.67 7.90
C ARG A 12 -4.93 8.89 7.41
N ASP A 13 -4.27 8.14 8.29
CA ASP A 13 -3.14 7.27 7.94
C ASP A 13 -3.55 6.21 6.90
N SER A 14 -4.75 5.65 7.03
CA SER A 14 -5.31 4.65 6.10
C SER A 14 -5.82 5.23 4.78
N LEU A 15 -5.98 6.54 4.66
CA LEU A 15 -6.31 7.23 3.40
C LEU A 15 -5.12 7.99 2.82
N ALA A 16 -4.01 8.09 3.55
CA ALA A 16 -2.78 8.68 3.06
C ALA A 16 -2.30 7.97 1.79
N GLY A 17 -2.16 8.74 0.72
CA GLY A 17 -1.70 8.21 -0.55
C GLY A 17 -2.77 7.59 -1.44
N PHE A 18 -4.05 7.62 -1.06
CA PHE A 18 -5.09 6.86 -1.78
C PHE A 18 -5.38 7.40 -3.18
N SER A 19 -5.16 8.70 -3.39
CA SER A 19 -5.32 9.38 -4.68
C SER A 19 -4.04 9.39 -5.53
N ASP A 20 -2.90 8.97 -4.96
CA ASP A 20 -1.62 8.99 -5.65
C ASP A 20 -1.55 7.95 -6.77
N GLU A 21 -0.75 8.27 -7.78
CA GLU A 21 -0.46 7.34 -8.86
C GLU A 21 0.51 6.24 -8.41
N LEU A 22 0.17 5.01 -8.78
CA LEU A 22 0.91 3.82 -8.45
C LEU A 22 1.11 3.00 -9.72
N SER A 23 2.37 2.63 -9.95
CA SER A 23 2.75 1.73 -11.03
C SER A 23 2.93 0.32 -10.48
N CYS A 24 2.26 -0.66 -11.08
CA CYS A 24 2.43 -2.06 -10.70
C CYS A 24 3.86 -2.51 -11.05
N PRO A 25 4.64 -3.01 -10.08
CA PRO A 25 6.02 -3.43 -10.34
C PRO A 25 6.14 -4.69 -11.22
N HIS A 26 5.04 -5.39 -11.47
CA HIS A 26 5.06 -6.63 -12.24
C HIS A 26 4.66 -6.50 -13.71
N CYS A 27 3.77 -5.57 -14.04
CA CYS A 27 3.24 -5.40 -15.40
C CYS A 27 3.31 -3.95 -15.90
N GLY A 28 3.78 -3.01 -15.09
CA GLY A 28 3.88 -1.59 -15.45
C GLY A 28 2.55 -0.84 -15.51
N PHE A 29 1.43 -1.47 -15.12
CA PHE A 29 0.13 -0.79 -15.10
C PHE A 29 0.14 0.41 -14.15
N LYS A 30 -0.18 1.60 -14.67
CA LYS A 30 -0.31 2.84 -13.91
C LYS A 30 -1.77 3.09 -13.57
N GLY A 31 -2.05 3.44 -12.32
CA GLY A 31 -3.37 3.84 -11.88
C GLY A 31 -3.33 4.42 -10.48
N ARG A 32 -4.44 4.95 -9.98
CA ARG A 32 -4.50 5.43 -8.59
C ARG A 32 -4.37 4.27 -7.61
N VAL A 33 -3.76 4.49 -6.44
CA VAL A 33 -3.69 3.49 -5.36
C VAL A 33 -5.07 2.89 -5.07
N GLY A 34 -6.13 3.70 -5.06
CA GLY A 34 -7.51 3.25 -4.86
C GLY A 34 -8.06 2.30 -5.93
N ASN A 35 -7.48 2.23 -7.13
CA ASN A 35 -7.87 1.27 -8.16
C ASN A 35 -7.31 -0.14 -7.89
N PHE A 36 -6.33 -0.26 -7.00
CA PHE A 36 -5.76 -1.54 -6.64
C PHE A 36 -6.57 -2.17 -5.51
N LYS A 37 -6.92 -3.44 -5.66
CA LYS A 37 -7.71 -4.15 -4.64
C LYS A 37 -6.87 -4.35 -3.39
N LEU A 38 -7.38 -3.93 -2.23
CA LEU A 38 -6.77 -4.24 -0.94
C LEU A 38 -6.93 -5.75 -0.65
N ALA A 39 -5.81 -6.46 -0.52
CA ALA A 39 -5.81 -7.88 -0.11
C ALA A 39 -5.85 -8.05 1.41
N ARG A 40 -5.40 -7.04 2.15
CA ARG A 40 -5.34 -7.04 3.62
C ARG A 40 -5.52 -5.62 4.13
N ALA A 41 -6.09 -5.49 5.33
CA ALA A 41 -6.11 -4.22 6.06
C ALA A 41 -4.72 -3.57 6.09
N PRO A 42 -4.64 -2.23 5.95
CA PRO A 42 -3.39 -1.52 6.08
C PRO A 42 -2.82 -1.73 7.48
N TRP A 43 -1.50 -1.81 7.59
CA TRP A 43 -0.82 -1.94 8.87
C TRP A 43 0.23 -0.84 9.02
N ARG A 44 0.45 -0.41 10.25
CA ARG A 44 1.49 0.58 10.55
C ARG A 44 2.84 -0.13 10.64
N PHE A 45 3.84 0.42 9.97
CA PHE A 45 5.21 -0.05 9.98
C PHE A 45 6.16 1.14 10.19
N ARG A 46 6.58 1.37 11.44
CA ARG A 46 7.38 2.54 11.82
C ARG A 46 6.70 3.85 11.35
N ASN A 47 7.35 4.59 10.45
CA ASN A 47 6.84 5.84 9.87
C ASN A 47 6.09 5.63 8.54
N TYR A 48 5.67 4.41 8.24
CA TYR A 48 4.97 4.04 7.02
C TYR A 48 3.66 3.32 7.31
N VAL A 49 2.73 3.38 6.37
CA VAL A 49 1.58 2.49 6.27
C VAL A 49 1.83 1.49 5.16
N GLY A 50 1.94 0.22 5.55
CA GLY A 50 2.00 -0.89 4.62
C GLY A 50 0.60 -1.26 4.14
N ARG A 51 0.46 -1.43 2.82
CA ARG A 51 -0.74 -1.91 2.16
C ARG A 51 -0.40 -3.10 1.30
N LEU A 52 -1.17 -4.17 1.38
CA LEU A 52 -1.05 -5.29 0.45
C LEU A 52 -2.07 -5.09 -0.66
N LEU A 53 -1.58 -4.79 -1.85
CA LEU A 53 -2.38 -4.45 -3.03
C LEU A 53 -2.32 -5.57 -4.05
N VAL A 54 -3.44 -5.79 -4.75
CA VAL A 54 -3.54 -6.70 -5.88
C VAL A 54 -3.73 -5.88 -7.14
N CYS A 55 -2.89 -6.12 -8.14
CA CYS A 55 -3.05 -5.48 -9.43
C CYS A 55 -4.32 -6.02 -10.14
N PRO A 56 -5.24 -5.14 -10.58
CA PRO A 56 -6.44 -5.59 -11.30
C PRO A 56 -6.12 -6.15 -12.70
N ARG A 57 -4.96 -5.81 -13.28
CA ARG A 57 -4.55 -6.26 -14.62
C ARG A 57 -3.83 -7.61 -14.61
N CYS A 58 -2.86 -7.80 -13.72
CA CYS A 58 -2.05 -9.03 -13.70
C CYS A 58 -2.38 -9.97 -12.53
N GLY A 59 -3.26 -9.57 -11.60
CA GLY A 59 -3.62 -10.36 -10.42
C GLY A 59 -2.50 -10.54 -9.38
N LYS A 60 -1.28 -10.03 -9.66
CA LYS A 60 -0.14 -10.17 -8.75
C LYS A 60 -0.30 -9.26 -7.53
N ARG A 61 0.19 -9.75 -6.40
CA ARG A 61 0.15 -9.07 -5.11
C ARG A 61 1.49 -8.37 -4.87
N PHE A 62 1.44 -7.15 -4.37
CA PHE A 62 2.64 -6.39 -4.01
C PHE A 62 2.34 -5.52 -2.80
N ARG A 63 3.39 -5.08 -2.11
CA ARG A 63 3.28 -4.23 -0.93
C ARG A 63 3.56 -2.79 -1.32
N LEU A 64 2.72 -1.86 -0.90
CA LEU A 64 2.95 -0.43 -0.98
C LEU A 64 3.22 0.10 0.43
N PHE A 65 4.32 0.83 0.60
CA PHE A 65 4.64 1.52 1.83
C PHE A 65 4.48 3.01 1.60
N TYR A 66 3.47 3.60 2.21
CA TYR A 66 3.19 5.02 2.12
C TYR A 66 3.71 5.76 3.35
N PRO A 67 4.49 6.84 3.20
CA PRO A 67 5.06 7.56 4.33
C PRO A 67 3.98 8.32 5.11
N LEU A 68 4.07 8.29 6.44
CA LEU A 68 3.20 9.07 7.33
C LEU A 68 3.82 10.41 7.74
N ARG A 69 5.10 10.62 7.43
CA ARG A 69 5.83 11.86 7.70
C ARG A 69 6.30 12.49 6.41
N THR A 70 6.31 13.81 6.38
CA THR A 70 6.94 14.59 5.32
C THR A 70 8.45 14.30 5.26
N GLY A 71 9.02 14.28 4.05
CA GLY A 71 10.44 13.98 3.81
C GLY A 71 10.76 12.52 3.50
N LEU A 72 9.83 11.60 3.70
CA LEU A 72 9.96 10.20 3.27
C LEU A 72 9.24 9.99 1.93
N ARG A 73 9.71 9.04 1.12
CA ARG A 73 9.12 8.72 -0.19
C ARG A 73 8.36 7.40 -0.14
N PRO A 74 7.20 7.29 -0.84
CA PRO A 74 6.51 6.02 -0.97
C PRO A 74 7.35 5.05 -1.80
N PHE A 75 7.29 3.76 -1.45
CA PHE A 75 7.97 2.72 -2.21
C PHE A 75 7.12 1.45 -2.28
N THR A 76 7.30 0.71 -3.37
CA THR A 76 6.63 -0.58 -3.59
C THR A 76 7.61 -1.72 -3.51
N VAL A 77 7.20 -2.79 -2.83
CA VAL A 77 7.94 -4.05 -2.80
C VAL A 77 7.14 -5.10 -3.55
N PRO A 78 7.59 -5.57 -4.73
CA PRO A 78 6.95 -6.68 -5.40
C PRO A 78 7.02 -7.91 -4.49
N ARG A 79 5.92 -8.65 -4.35
CA ARG A 79 6.00 -9.95 -3.68
C ARG A 79 6.60 -10.91 -4.69
N GLN A 80 7.86 -11.27 -4.52
CA GLN A 80 8.41 -12.43 -5.21
C GLN A 80 7.55 -13.62 -4.78
N THR A 81 6.77 -14.18 -5.71
CA THR A 81 6.36 -15.58 -5.59
C THR A 81 7.66 -16.34 -5.41
N ALA A 82 7.79 -17.06 -4.30
CA ALA A 82 8.95 -17.90 -4.04
C ALA A 82 9.32 -18.59 -5.34
N GLN A 83 10.47 -18.21 -5.88
CA GLN A 83 11.01 -18.82 -7.08
C GLN A 83 11.27 -20.26 -6.66
N GLY A 84 10.39 -21.17 -7.09
CA GLY A 84 10.63 -22.60 -6.96
C GLY A 84 11.98 -22.84 -7.62
N ASN A 85 12.96 -23.22 -6.81
CA ASN A 85 14.22 -23.73 -7.29
C ASN A 85 13.89 -25.10 -7.94
N PRO A 86 14.37 -25.39 -9.17
CA PRO A 86 14.13 -26.66 -9.84
C PRO A 86 14.64 -27.87 -9.05
#